data_AF-A0A964XBP3-F1
#
_entry.id   AF-A0A964XBP3-F1
#
_cell.length_a   1.000
_cell.length_b   1.000
_cell.length_c   1.000
_cell.angle_alpha   90.00
_cell.angle_beta   90.00
_cell.angle_gamma   90.00
#
_symmetry.space_group_name_H-M   'P 1'
#
loop_
_entity.id
_entity.type
_entity.pdbx_description
1 polymer ?
#
loop_
_entity_poly.entity_id
_entity_poly.type
_entity_poly.pdbx_seq_one_letter_code
_entity_poly.pdbx_strand_id
1 'polypeptide(L)'
;RRFELVDAVVFSDHQDYGPRARADIELAARRHQPDALLTTEKDWVKLTGVLDRLDTPPIWRPMLGITHIHGEDDLTQLLADALTHHRPDPPPS
;
A
#
# COMPACT_ATOMS: atom_id res chain seq x y z
N ARG A 1 13.91 7.42 -19.65
CA ARG A 1 12.82 8.39 -19.36
C ARG A 1 12.97 8.83 -17.92
N ARG A 2 12.83 10.12 -17.62
CA ARG A 2 12.96 10.68 -16.27
C ARG A 2 11.57 11.08 -15.81
N PHE A 3 11.19 10.69 -14.60
CA PHE A 3 9.96 11.17 -13.95
C PHE A 3 10.25 12.47 -13.22
N GLU A 4 9.26 13.35 -13.16
CA GLU A 4 9.30 14.60 -12.41
C GLU A 4 8.14 14.60 -11.40
N LEU A 5 8.43 14.96 -10.15
CA LEU A 5 7.41 15.13 -9.13
C LEU A 5 6.87 16.56 -9.22
N VAL A 6 5.64 16.71 -9.68
CA VAL A 6 5.01 18.02 -9.89
C VAL A 6 4.27 18.54 -8.66
N ASP A 7 3.83 17.66 -7.76
CA ASP A 7 3.15 18.01 -6.50
C ASP A 7 3.17 16.80 -5.53
N ALA A 8 2.86 17.05 -4.25
CA ALA A 8 2.69 16.01 -3.24
C ALA A 8 1.59 16.38 -2.23
N VAL A 9 0.63 15.46 -2.04
CA VAL A 9 -0.37 15.53 -0.97
C VAL A 9 0.04 14.57 0.14
N VAL A 10 0.24 15.10 1.35
CA VAL A 10 0.71 14.32 2.49
C VAL A 10 -0.41 14.17 3.51
N PHE A 11 -0.73 12.92 3.83
CA PHE A 11 -1.74 12.57 4.83
C PHE A 11 -1.07 12.08 6.12
N SER A 12 -1.79 12.20 7.24
CA SER A 12 -1.36 11.59 8.50
C SER A 12 -1.39 10.06 8.39
N ASP A 13 -0.67 9.40 9.29
CA ASP A 13 -0.80 7.94 9.38
C ASP A 13 -2.26 7.55 9.70
N HIS A 14 -2.66 6.36 9.27
CA HIS A 14 -4.02 5.84 9.38
C HIS A 14 -5.13 6.61 8.63
N GLN A 15 -4.81 7.44 7.64
CA GLN A 15 -5.83 8.10 6.80
C GLN A 15 -6.87 7.11 6.24
N ASP A 16 -8.15 7.48 6.30
CA ASP A 16 -9.32 6.67 5.90
C ASP A 16 -9.80 6.92 4.46
N TYR A 17 -9.17 7.87 3.76
CA TYR A 17 -9.54 8.32 2.41
C TYR A 17 -11.04 8.65 2.24
N GLY A 18 -11.63 9.26 3.28
CA GLY A 18 -12.99 9.80 3.24
C GLY A 18 -13.16 10.97 2.24
N PRO A 19 -14.37 11.54 2.13
CA PRO A 19 -14.70 12.56 1.13
C PRO A 19 -13.73 13.74 1.07
N ARG A 20 -13.23 14.20 2.22
CA ARG A 20 -12.28 15.31 2.29
C ARG A 20 -10.93 14.96 1.64
N ALA A 21 -10.33 13.84 2.04
CA ALA A 21 -9.05 13.40 1.48
C ALA A 21 -9.15 13.16 -0.03
N ARG A 22 -10.30 12.63 -0.51
CA ARG A 22 -10.56 12.49 -1.95
C ARG A 22 -10.59 13.84 -2.67
N ALA A 23 -11.29 14.82 -2.11
CA ALA A 23 -11.34 16.17 -2.68
C ALA A 23 -9.94 16.82 -2.73
N ASP A 24 -9.10 16.60 -1.71
CA ASP A 24 -7.73 17.09 -1.68
C ASP A 24 -6.87 16.46 -2.80
N ILE A 25 -6.99 15.13 -3.00
CA ILE A 25 -6.30 14.41 -4.09
C ILE A 25 -6.73 14.93 -5.46
N GLU A 26 -8.04 15.04 -5.69
CA GLU A 26 -8.57 15.49 -6.97
C GLU A 26 -8.24 16.95 -7.26
N LEU A 27 -8.25 17.82 -6.22
CA LEU A 27 -7.85 19.21 -6.37
C LEU A 27 -6.37 19.32 -6.78
N ALA A 28 -5.49 18.54 -6.16
CA ALA A 28 -4.08 18.50 -6.54
C ALA A 28 -3.90 17.97 -7.98
N ALA A 29 -4.59 16.89 -8.34
CA ALA A 29 -4.57 16.31 -9.69
C ALA A 29 -5.05 17.32 -10.75
N ARG A 30 -6.13 18.06 -10.48
CA ARG A 30 -6.65 19.10 -11.39
C ARG A 30 -5.70 20.28 -11.54
N ARG A 31 -5.04 20.71 -10.45
CA ARG A 31 -4.15 21.87 -10.45
C ARG A 31 -2.88 21.62 -11.26
N HIS A 32 -2.31 20.42 -11.16
CA HIS A 32 -1.01 20.09 -11.73
C HIS A 32 -1.08 19.19 -12.97
N GLN A 33 -2.27 18.64 -13.27
CA GLN A 33 -2.54 17.78 -14.42
C GLN A 33 -1.44 16.71 -14.65
N PRO A 34 -1.08 15.91 -13.63
CA PRO A 34 -0.03 14.92 -13.78
C PRO A 34 -0.47 13.80 -14.74
N ASP A 35 0.48 13.15 -15.40
CA ASP A 35 0.20 11.97 -16.23
C ASP A 35 -0.29 10.77 -15.40
N ALA A 36 0.13 10.70 -14.13
CA ALA A 36 -0.25 9.66 -13.18
C ALA A 36 -0.12 10.16 -11.73
N LEU A 37 -0.89 9.56 -10.83
CA LEU A 37 -0.69 9.69 -9.39
C LEU A 37 0.15 8.51 -8.88
N LEU A 38 0.99 8.74 -7.88
CA LEU A 38 1.75 7.70 -7.21
C LEU A 38 1.34 7.63 -5.74
N THR A 39 1.09 6.43 -5.25
CA THR A 39 0.80 6.18 -3.83
C THR A 39 1.65 5.03 -3.29
N THR A 40 1.61 4.82 -1.97
CA THR A 40 2.29 3.70 -1.32
C THR A 40 1.45 2.42 -1.41
N GLU A 41 2.09 1.26 -1.24
CA GLU A 41 1.35 -0.01 -1.15
C GLU A 41 0.36 -0.04 0.03
N LYS A 42 0.73 0.58 1.15
CA LYS A 42 -0.13 0.72 2.35
C LYS A 42 -1.41 1.47 2.03
N ASP A 43 -1.30 2.61 1.37
CA ASP A 43 -2.44 3.48 1.09
C ASP A 43 -3.29 2.92 -0.07
N TRP A 44 -2.66 2.22 -1.01
CA TRP A 44 -3.36 1.51 -2.08
C TRP A 44 -4.45 0.56 -1.55
N VAL A 45 -4.16 -0.20 -0.49
CA VAL A 45 -5.13 -1.13 0.13
C VAL A 45 -6.41 -0.42 0.57
N LYS A 46 -6.33 0.86 0.95
CA LYS A 46 -7.49 1.67 1.34
C LYS A 46 -8.15 2.36 0.14
N LEU A 47 -7.32 2.83 -0.79
CA LEU A 47 -7.77 3.53 -1.99
C LEU A 47 -8.54 2.62 -2.94
N THR A 48 -8.20 1.34 -3.04
CA THR A 48 -8.88 0.37 -3.93
C THR A 48 -10.40 0.34 -3.75
N GLY A 49 -10.90 0.52 -2.53
CA GLY A 49 -12.35 0.60 -2.26
C GLY A 49 -13.03 1.86 -2.78
N VAL A 50 -12.28 2.85 -3.24
CA VAL A 50 -12.78 4.16 -3.68
C VAL A 50 -12.20 4.64 -5.03
N LEU A 51 -11.37 3.83 -5.71
CA LEU A 51 -10.71 4.21 -6.97
C LEU A 51 -11.73 4.63 -8.05
N ASP A 52 -12.81 3.87 -8.22
CA ASP A 52 -13.85 4.14 -9.21
C ASP A 52 -14.64 5.44 -8.94
N ARG A 53 -14.39 6.08 -7.79
CA ARG A 53 -15.05 7.32 -7.35
C ARG A 53 -14.12 8.53 -7.37
N LEU A 54 -12.88 8.37 -7.85
CA LEU A 54 -11.91 9.44 -7.96
C LEU A 54 -11.83 9.92 -9.41
N ASP A 55 -12.08 11.22 -9.62
CA ASP A 55 -11.84 11.88 -10.91
C ASP A 55 -10.36 12.27 -11.01
N THR A 56 -9.50 11.30 -11.29
CA THR A 56 -8.04 11.47 -11.31
C THR A 56 -7.40 10.71 -12.48
N PRO A 57 -6.18 11.11 -12.90
CA PRO A 57 -5.33 10.28 -13.76
C PRO A 57 -5.06 8.89 -13.13
N PRO A 58 -4.53 7.93 -13.91
CA PRO A 58 -4.21 6.60 -13.39
C PRO A 58 -3.35 6.66 -12.12
N ILE A 59 -3.75 5.91 -11.10
CA ILE A 59 -3.01 5.81 -9.84
C ILE A 59 -2.12 4.57 -9.89
N TRP A 60 -0.84 4.76 -9.61
CA TRP A 60 0.17 3.73 -9.59
C TRP A 60 0.67 3.51 -8.16
N ARG A 61 1.12 2.28 -7.87
CA ARG A 61 1.89 1.97 -6.66
C ARG A 61 3.18 1.24 -7.03
N PRO A 62 4.31 1.56 -6.40
CA PRO A 62 5.47 0.69 -6.49
C PRO A 62 5.19 -0.59 -5.69
N MET A 63 5.56 -1.74 -6.24
CA MET A 63 5.58 -3.01 -5.51
C MET A 63 7.00 -3.25 -5.03
N LEU A 64 7.17 -3.35 -3.72
CA LEU A 64 8.47 -3.60 -3.11
C LEU A 64 8.58 -5.09 -2.78
N GLY A 65 9.59 -5.75 -3.34
CA GLY A 65 9.94 -7.13 -2.99
C GLY A 65 11.04 -7.15 -1.94
N ILE A 66 10.91 -8.03 -0.95
CA ILE A 66 12.00 -8.37 -0.03
C ILE A 66 12.59 -9.69 -0.50
N THR A 67 13.92 -9.77 -0.55
CA THR A 67 14.68 -10.98 -0.91
C THR A 67 15.71 -11.25 0.17
N HIS A 68 15.85 -12.52 0.53
CA HIS A 68 16.91 -12.97 1.42
C HIS A 68 18.21 -13.09 0.62
N ILE A 69 19.26 -12.40 1.04
CA ILE A 69 20.59 -12.55 0.43
C ILE A 69 21.26 -13.84 0.98
N HIS A 70 21.01 -14.15 2.25
CA HIS A 70 21.49 -15.33 2.98
C HIS A 70 20.47 -15.75 4.05
N GLY A 71 20.57 -16.99 4.53
CA GLY A 71 19.81 -17.49 5.69
C GLY A 71 18.33 -17.80 5.42
N GLU A 72 17.94 -17.92 4.15
CA GLU A 72 16.56 -18.28 3.79
C GLU A 72 16.20 -19.69 4.30
N ASP A 73 17.07 -20.67 4.06
CA ASP A 73 16.87 -22.05 4.51
C ASP A 73 16.73 -22.14 6.04
N ASP A 74 17.59 -21.42 6.78
CA ASP A 74 17.56 -21.38 8.25
C ASP A 74 16.26 -20.76 8.76
N LEU A 75 15.81 -19.67 8.14
CA LEU A 75 14.53 -19.04 8.48
C LEU A 75 13.36 -19.97 8.15
N THR A 76 13.37 -20.63 7.00
CA THR A 76 12.34 -21.59 6.60
C THR A 76 12.26 -22.76 7.59
N GLN A 77 13.42 -23.29 8.02
CA GLN A 77 13.45 -24.36 9.02
C GLN A 77 12.91 -23.88 10.37
N LEU A 78 13.33 -22.68 10.82
CA LEU A 78 12.84 -22.10 12.07
C LEU A 78 11.32 -21.89 12.06
N LEU A 79 10.76 -21.46 10.94
CA LEU A 79 9.30 -21.32 10.77
C LEU A 79 8.60 -22.68 10.74
N ALA A 80 9.17 -23.69 10.07
CA ALA A 80 8.61 -25.04 10.03
C ALA A 80 8.57 -25.68 11.43
N ASP A 81 9.65 -25.52 12.20
CA ASP A 81 9.72 -25.99 13.58
C ASP A 81 8.68 -25.28 14.46
N ALA A 82 8.58 -23.95 14.37
CA ALA A 82 7.60 -23.18 15.13
C ALA A 82 6.14 -23.61 14.83
N LEU A 83 5.79 -23.82 13.56
CA LEU A 83 4.45 -24.26 13.16
C LEU A 83 4.12 -25.67 13.62
N THR A 84 5.12 -26.56 13.68
CA THR A 84 4.93 -27.94 14.13
C THR A 84 4.72 -28.01 15.65
N HIS A 85 5.35 -27.10 16.40
CA HIS A 85 5.27 -27.07 17.86
C HIS A 85 4.13 -26.20 18.40
N HIS A 86 3.53 -25.32 17.58
CA HIS A 86 2.28 -24.64 17.90
C HIS A 86 1.07 -25.50 17.50
N ARG A 87 0.63 -26.41 18.39
CA ARG A 87 -0.75 -26.91 18.32
C ARG A 87 -1.68 -25.75 18.75
N PRO A 88 -2.61 -25.28 17.90
CA PRO A 88 -3.66 -24.41 18.41
C PRO A 88 -4.46 -25.19 19.46
N ASP A 89 -4.77 -24.56 20.58
CA ASP A 89 -5.69 -25.13 21.55
C ASP A 89 -7.00 -25.50 20.84
N PRO A 90 -7.59 -26.67 21.12
CA PRO A 90 -8.91 -26.97 20.59
C PRO A 90 -9.89 -25.87 21.01
N PRO A 91 -10.84 -25.49 20.13
CA PRO A 91 -11.83 -24.48 20.50
C PRO A 91 -12.59 -24.90 21.76
N PRO A 92 -12.97 -23.96 22.63
CA PRO A 92 -13.74 -24.27 23.83
C PRO A 92 -15.05 -24.98 23.44
N SER A 93 -15.36 -26.06 24.14
CA SER A 93 -16.58 -26.88 23.95
C SER A 93 -17.84 -26.15 24.38
#